data_AF-A0AAU2JIZ1-F1
#
_entry.id   AF-A0AAU2JIZ1-F1
#
_cell.length_a   1.000
_cell.length_b   1.000
_cell.length_c   1.000
_cell.angle_alpha   90.00
_cell.angle_beta   90.00
_cell.angle_gamma   90.00
#
_symmetry.space_group_name_H-M   'P 1'
#
loop_
_entity.id
_entity.type
_entity.pdbx_description
1 polymer ?
#
loop_
_entity_poly.entity_id
_entity_poly.type
_entity_poly.pdbx_seq_one_letter_code
_entity_poly.pdbx_strand_id
1 'polypeptide(L)'
;MADTSVRITTDTRDRLAALAKARGMSLAAYLDDLSHQEEHQALLGRATVSFDSALSRPGFVGAFDKAFGGLPEAPASSQAA
;
A
#
# COMPACT_ATOMS: atom_id res chain seq x y z
N MET A 1 -20.61 -2.01 -17.92
CA MET A 1 -20.56 -1.53 -16.52
C MET A 1 -21.72 -0.58 -16.32
N ALA A 2 -22.36 -0.59 -15.15
CA ALA A 2 -23.47 0.32 -14.88
C ALA A 2 -22.90 1.66 -14.40
N ASP A 3 -23.26 2.75 -15.09
CA ASP A 3 -22.86 4.09 -14.65
C ASP A 3 -23.65 4.47 -13.40
N THR A 4 -22.94 4.94 -12.39
CA THR A 4 -23.51 5.41 -11.12
C THR A 4 -23.12 6.87 -10.90
N SER A 5 -23.96 7.64 -10.20
CA SER A 5 -23.67 9.02 -9.84
C SER A 5 -23.52 9.16 -8.32
N VAL A 6 -22.54 9.96 -7.90
CA VAL A 6 -22.28 10.29 -6.49
C VAL A 6 -22.33 11.80 -6.34
N ARG A 7 -22.97 12.27 -5.27
CA ARG A 7 -22.99 13.70 -4.94
C ARG A 7 -21.69 14.08 -4.25
N ILE A 8 -21.01 15.07 -4.82
CA ILE A 8 -19.84 15.73 -4.25
C ILE A 8 -20.02 17.25 -4.38
N THR A 9 -19.27 18.01 -3.61
CA THR A 9 -19.26 19.48 -3.76
C THR A 9 -18.66 19.86 -5.12
N THR A 10 -19.10 20.99 -5.67
CA THR A 10 -18.56 21.54 -6.93
C THR A 10 -17.04 21.69 -6.86
N ASP A 11 -16.53 22.19 -5.74
CA ASP A 11 -15.09 22.39 -5.52
C ASP A 11 -14.30 21.06 -5.50
N THR A 12 -14.86 20.00 -4.90
CA THR A 12 -14.23 18.68 -4.96
C THR A 12 -14.25 18.11 -6.37
N ARG A 13 -15.37 18.24 -7.10
CA ARG A 13 -15.47 17.82 -8.49
C ARG A 13 -14.42 18.52 -9.37
N ASP A 14 -14.27 19.83 -9.21
CA ASP A 14 -13.38 20.63 -10.04
C ASP A 14 -11.91 20.29 -9.75
N ARG A 15 -11.56 20.06 -8.48
CA ARG A 15 -10.22 19.55 -8.09
C ARG A 15 -9.93 18.17 -8.71
N LEU A 16 -10.87 17.23 -8.62
CA LEU A 16 -10.71 15.90 -9.21
C LEU A 16 -10.59 15.97 -10.74
N ALA A 17 -11.38 16.81 -11.39
CA ALA A 17 -11.32 17.02 -12.84
C ALA A 17 -9.98 17.63 -13.28
N ALA A 18 -9.44 18.57 -12.52
CA ALA A 18 -8.13 19.16 -12.79
C ALA A 18 -7.01 18.10 -12.66
N LEU A 19 -7.06 17.26 -11.64
CA LEU A 19 -6.10 16.16 -11.43
C LEU A 19 -6.20 15.10 -12.55
N ALA A 20 -7.41 14.70 -12.94
CA ALA A 20 -7.64 13.79 -14.05
C ALA A 20 -7.06 14.35 -15.36
N LYS A 21 -7.33 15.64 -15.64
CA LYS A 21 -6.81 16.33 -16.82
C LYS A 21 -5.28 16.41 -16.82
N ALA A 22 -4.65 16.69 -15.67
CA ALA A 22 -3.20 16.73 -15.53
C ALA A 22 -2.55 15.37 -15.83
N ARG A 23 -3.27 14.26 -15.58
CA ARG A 23 -2.85 12.89 -15.91
C ARG A 23 -3.29 12.42 -17.31
N GLY A 24 -3.95 13.26 -18.10
CA GLY A 24 -4.48 12.88 -19.42
C GLY A 24 -5.62 11.85 -19.37
N MET A 25 -6.32 11.75 -18.23
CA MET A 25 -7.38 10.77 -17.98
C MET A 25 -8.77 11.43 -18.01
N SER A 26 -9.80 10.62 -18.27
CA SER A 26 -11.17 11.02 -17.96
C SER A 26 -11.38 11.03 -16.44
N LEU A 27 -12.35 11.81 -15.96
CA LEU A 27 -12.67 11.84 -14.53
C LEU A 27 -13.08 10.45 -14.00
N ALA A 28 -13.83 9.67 -14.78
CA ALA A 28 -14.23 8.32 -14.41
C ALA A 28 -13.03 7.37 -14.30
N ALA A 29 -12.11 7.40 -15.27
CA ALA A 29 -10.89 6.58 -15.23
C ALA A 29 -9.98 6.98 -14.06
N TYR A 30 -9.91 8.28 -13.76
CA TYR A 30 -9.16 8.78 -12.61
C TYR A 30 -9.76 8.31 -11.27
N LEU A 31 -11.09 8.29 -11.15
CA LEU A 31 -11.75 7.80 -9.93
C LEU A 31 -11.58 6.28 -9.75
N ASP A 32 -11.60 5.51 -10.84
CA ASP A 32 -11.31 4.07 -10.82
C ASP A 32 -9.87 3.80 -10.36
N ASP A 33 -8.88 4.47 -10.97
CA ASP A 33 -7.48 4.41 -10.56
C ASP A 33 -7.28 4.80 -9.09
N LEU A 34 -7.93 5.88 -8.65
CA LEU A 34 -7.89 6.32 -7.26
C LEU A 34 -8.48 5.27 -6.31
N SER A 35 -9.58 4.61 -6.68
CA SER A 35 -10.17 3.57 -5.84
C SER A 35 -9.25 2.37 -5.65
N HIS A 36 -8.59 1.90 -6.71
CA HIS A 36 -7.61 0.82 -6.59
C HIS A 36 -6.40 1.22 -5.74
N GLN A 37 -5.94 2.48 -5.84
CA GLN A 37 -4.86 2.99 -5.01
C GLN A 37 -5.24 2.99 -3.52
N GLU A 38 -6.41 3.50 -3.17
CA GLU A 38 -6.89 3.54 -1.78
C GLU A 38 -7.13 2.13 -1.22
N GLU A 39 -7.68 1.21 -2.01
CA GLU A 39 -7.82 -0.20 -1.62
C GLU A 39 -6.47 -0.85 -1.32
N HIS A 40 -5.48 -0.63 -2.18
CA HIS A 40 -4.13 -1.12 -1.94
C HIS A 40 -3.50 -0.53 -0.69
N GLN A 41 -3.65 0.78 -0.45
CA GLN A 41 -3.15 1.42 0.77
C GLN A 41 -3.82 0.86 2.03
N ALA A 42 -5.14 0.64 1.99
CA ALA A 42 -5.86 0.03 3.10
C ALA A 42 -5.38 -1.40 3.39
N LEU A 43 -5.13 -2.20 2.34
CA LEU A 43 -4.60 -3.55 2.47
C LEU A 43 -3.18 -3.55 3.05
N LEU A 44 -2.31 -2.64 2.59
CA LEU A 44 -0.96 -2.47 3.13
C LEU A 44 -0.98 -2.05 4.60
N GLY A 45 -1.87 -1.13 4.98
CA GLY A 45 -2.06 -0.73 6.37
C GLY A 45 -2.46 -1.91 7.26
N ARG A 46 -3.43 -2.72 6.81
CA ARG A 46 -3.85 -3.94 7.53
C ARG A 46 -2.73 -4.98 7.63
N ALA A 47 -1.97 -5.19 6.57
CA ALA A 47 -0.83 -6.10 6.58
C ALA A 47 0.22 -5.63 7.60
N THR A 48 0.54 -4.33 7.61
CA THR A 48 1.51 -3.73 8.54
C THR A 48 1.11 -3.97 9.99
N VAL A 49 -0.15 -3.68 10.35
CA VAL A 49 -0.67 -3.95 11.71
C VAL A 49 -0.60 -5.43 12.06
N SER A 50 -0.87 -6.32 11.10
CA SER A 50 -0.83 -7.77 11.33
C SER A 50 0.60 -8.26 11.56
N PHE A 51 1.57 -7.74 10.80
CA PHE A 51 2.99 -8.02 11.00
C PHE A 51 3.49 -7.50 12.35
N ASP A 52 3.16 -6.25 12.70
CA ASP A 52 3.56 -5.66 13.97
C ASP A 52 3.00 -6.45 15.17
N SER A 53 1.73 -6.86 15.07
CA SER A 53 1.11 -7.75 16.05
C SER A 53 1.81 -9.10 16.15
N ALA A 54 2.20 -9.71 15.02
CA ALA A 54 2.93 -10.98 15.02
C ALA A 54 4.32 -10.85 15.64
N LEU A 55 5.06 -9.79 15.29
CA LEU A 55 6.40 -9.51 15.82
C LEU A 55 6.38 -9.19 17.33
N SER A 56 5.31 -8.55 17.80
CA SER A 56 5.11 -8.22 19.22
C SER A 56 4.79 -9.45 20.08
N ARG A 57 4.51 -10.63 19.49
CA ARG A 57 4.22 -11.85 20.24
C ARG A 57 5.52 -12.42 20.85
N PRO A 58 5.57 -12.64 22.17
CA PRO A 58 6.74 -13.24 22.81
C PRO A 58 7.11 -14.58 22.19
N GLY A 59 8.39 -14.76 21.86
CA GLY A 59 8.93 -15.99 21.27
C GLY A 59 8.61 -16.23 19.80
N PHE A 60 7.83 -15.35 19.14
CA PHE A 60 7.47 -15.51 17.74
C PHE A 60 8.68 -15.46 16.80
N VAL A 61 9.54 -14.45 16.96
CA VAL A 61 10.74 -14.27 16.13
C VAL A 61 11.67 -15.49 16.21
N GLY A 62 11.97 -15.96 17.42
CA GLY A 62 12.82 -17.15 17.60
C GLY A 62 12.18 -18.44 17.06
N ALA A 63 10.86 -18.60 17.17
CA ALA A 63 10.15 -19.74 16.58
C ALA A 63 10.13 -19.67 15.05
N PHE A 64 9.99 -18.47 14.47
CA PHE A 64 10.06 -18.22 13.04
C PHE A 64 11.46 -18.53 12.50
N ASP A 65 12.52 -18.01 13.12
CA ASP A 65 13.90 -18.29 12.72
C ASP A 65 14.21 -19.79 12.74
N LYS A 66 13.74 -20.50 13.78
CA LYS A 66 13.89 -21.95 13.88
C LYS A 66 13.15 -22.71 12.76
N ALA A 67 12.00 -22.22 12.32
CA ALA A 67 11.18 -22.87 11.30
C ALA A 67 11.66 -22.56 9.87
N PHE A 68 12.20 -21.36 9.63
CA PHE A 68 12.54 -20.87 8.29
C PHE A 68 14.04 -20.70 8.04
N GLY A 69 14.90 -21.06 9.00
CA GLY A 69 16.36 -21.06 8.84
C GLY A 69 17.05 -19.74 9.16
N GLY A 70 16.32 -18.77 9.73
CA GLY A 70 16.83 -17.44 10.08
C GLY A 70 17.18 -16.57 8.87
N LEU A 71 17.60 -15.33 9.15
CA LEU A 71 18.14 -14.44 8.11
C LEU A 71 19.52 -14.95 7.65
N PRO A 72 19.80 -14.96 6.33
CA PRO A 72 21.14 -15.28 5.85
C PRO A 72 22.16 -14.30 6.42
N GLU A 73 23.35 -14.78 6.81
CA GLU A 73 24.44 -13.91 7.25
C GLU A 73 24.71 -12.87 6.16
N ALA A 74 24.63 -11.59 6.52
CA ALA A 74 24.97 -10.50 5.61
C ALA A 74 26.40 -10.73 5.11
N PRO A 75 26.67 -10.64 3.79
CA PRO A 75 28.00 -10.87 3.27
C PRO A 75 28.96 -9.88 3.95
N ALA A 76 29.99 -10.43 4.60
CA ALA A 76 31.02 -9.65 5.26
C ALA A 76 31.53 -8.59 4.28
N SER A 77 31.32 -7.33 4.64
CA SER A 77 31.89 -6.20 3.93
C SER A 77 33.39 -6.43 3.82
N SER A 78 33.87 -6.71 2.61
CA SER A 78 35.30 -6.74 2.31
C SER A 78 35.85 -5.35 2.63
N GLN A 79 36.47 -5.20 3.79
CA GLN A 79 37.42 -4.14 4.03
C GLN A 79 38.60 -4.41 3.10
N ALA A 80 38.64 -3.68 1.99
CA ALA A 80 39.84 -3.56 1.16
C ALA A 80 40.88 -2.77 1.96
N ALA A 81 42.04 -3.40 2.19
CA ALA A 81 43.27 -2.78 2.64
C ALA A 81 44.21 -2.62 1.45
#